data_AF-A0A7G8WCL0-F1
#
_entry.id   AF-A0A7G8WCL0-F1
#
_cell.length_a   1.000
_cell.length_b   1.000
_cell.length_c   1.000
_cell.angle_alpha   90.00
_cell.angle_beta   90.00
_cell.angle_gamma   90.00
#
_symmetry.space_group_name_H-M   'P 1'
#
loop_
_entity.id
_entity.type
_entity.pdbx_description
1 polymer ?
#
loop_
_entity_poly.entity_id
_entity_poly.type
_entity_poly.pdbx_seq_one_letter_code
_entity_poly.pdbx_strand_id
1 'polypeptide(L)'
;MTGLMDSATEIDICNHLKLHLKDGHDKGENPFRVYSLLSAYRIFSEIDKIYGWGYYPSSDGKVNTPLLTIKEILRKSFKSRPKEDILFRHKPSVKRSKQNASSRASAGCDNQFDSIHLNPYYRGKIKGRNFCVIDDFNTHGTSCETVRHLLEKAGADKIIFISLGKYKVTYKKYNYTIEGDVFTPNYTYTRNGDFSEDRGVINNDSSNELLKSLRDYFLC
;
A
#
# COMPACT_ATOMS: atom_id res chain seq x y z
N MET A 1 -10.45 12.09 28.71
CA MET A 1 -10.03 11.00 29.61
C MET A 1 -8.91 10.24 28.90
N THR A 2 -7.72 10.32 29.48
CA THR A 2 -6.41 9.90 28.98
C THR A 2 -6.37 8.39 28.74
N GLY A 3 -6.10 7.97 27.51
CA GLY A 3 -5.69 6.60 27.24
C GLY A 3 -4.29 6.42 27.81
N LEU A 4 -4.19 5.67 28.92
CA LEU A 4 -2.94 5.28 29.55
C LEU A 4 -2.06 4.57 28.51
N MET A 5 -1.01 5.27 28.09
CA MET A 5 0.15 4.75 27.36
C MET A 5 0.99 3.96 28.36
N ASP A 6 1.30 2.69 28.07
CA ASP A 6 2.23 1.92 28.90
C ASP A 6 3.64 2.51 28.75
N SER A 7 4.11 3.15 29.81
CA SER A 7 5.14 4.20 29.78
C SER A 7 6.60 3.71 29.74
N ALA A 8 6.88 2.41 29.77
CA ALA A 8 8.27 1.92 29.77
C ALA A 8 8.80 1.70 28.35
N THR A 9 8.06 0.99 27.51
CA THR A 9 8.52 0.57 26.17
C THR A 9 8.68 1.73 25.20
N GLU A 10 7.81 2.74 25.28
CA GLU A 10 7.88 3.92 24.40
C GLU A 10 9.07 4.82 24.77
N ILE A 11 9.34 4.97 26.06
CA ILE A 11 10.54 5.65 26.57
C ILE A 11 11.81 4.89 26.18
N ASP A 12 11.80 3.56 26.30
CA ASP A 12 12.92 2.71 25.89
C ASP A 12 13.18 2.81 24.38
N ILE A 13 12.15 2.83 23.54
CA ILE A 13 12.27 3.03 22.09
C ILE A 13 12.85 4.41 21.78
N CYS A 14 12.35 5.48 22.41
CA CYS A 14 12.87 6.84 22.22
C CYS A 14 14.31 7.00 22.70
N ASN A 15 14.68 6.35 23.81
CA ASN A 15 16.05 6.36 24.32
C ASN A 15 16.98 5.54 23.44
N HIS A 16 16.55 4.39 22.93
CA HIS A 16 17.32 3.57 21.98
C HIS A 16 17.52 4.30 20.65
N LEU A 17 16.50 5.04 20.17
CA LEU A 17 16.61 5.95 19.02
C LEU A 17 17.61 7.07 19.27
N LYS A 18 17.57 7.69 20.45
CA LYS A 18 18.52 8.77 20.83
C LYS A 18 19.96 8.25 20.91
N LEU A 19 20.18 7.08 21.51
CA LEU A 19 21.49 6.43 21.59
C LEU A 19 22.00 6.03 20.19
N HIS A 20 21.14 5.51 19.33
CA HIS A 20 21.52 5.22 17.94
C HIS A 20 21.90 6.48 17.15
N LEU A 21 21.09 7.54 17.24
CA LEU A 21 21.30 8.79 16.49
C LEU A 21 22.46 9.64 17.02
N LYS A 22 22.82 9.52 18.30
CA LYS A 22 23.90 10.31 18.92
C LYS A 22 25.20 9.54 19.09
N ASP A 23 25.12 8.24 19.33
CA ASP A 23 26.27 7.43 19.76
C ASP A 23 26.59 6.27 18.79
N GLY A 24 25.87 6.16 17.65
CA GLY A 24 26.25 5.28 16.54
C GLY A 24 26.13 3.78 16.81
N HIS A 25 25.23 3.36 17.70
CA HIS A 25 25.10 1.95 18.09
C HIS A 25 24.41 1.06 17.02
N ASP A 26 25.08 -0.02 16.59
CA ASP A 26 24.65 -0.90 15.48
C ASP A 26 23.58 -1.96 15.83
N LYS A 27 23.14 -2.09 17.09
CA LYS A 27 22.10 -3.06 17.45
C LYS A 27 20.70 -2.45 17.30
N GLY A 28 20.12 -2.65 16.11
CA GLY A 28 18.76 -2.28 15.75
C GLY A 28 18.67 -2.02 14.26
N GLU A 29 18.45 -3.05 13.45
CA GLU A 29 18.52 -2.93 11.99
C GLU A 29 17.33 -2.23 11.32
N ASN A 30 16.33 -1.70 12.05
CA ASN A 30 15.46 -0.68 11.43
C ASN A 30 14.62 0.30 12.28
N PRO A 31 15.18 0.96 13.30
CA PRO A 31 14.58 2.16 13.87
C PRO A 31 14.27 3.20 12.81
N PHE A 32 15.07 3.34 11.74
CA PHE A 32 14.85 4.34 10.70
C PHE A 32 13.64 4.05 9.79
N ARG A 33 13.33 2.80 9.42
CA ARG A 33 12.12 2.44 8.66
C ARG A 33 10.88 2.54 9.54
N VAL A 34 10.98 2.13 10.80
CA VAL A 34 9.89 2.29 11.77
C VAL A 34 9.66 3.78 12.05
N TYR A 35 10.71 4.58 12.21
CA TYR A 35 10.66 6.03 12.40
C TYR A 35 10.18 6.76 11.14
N SER A 36 10.60 6.36 9.93
CA SER A 36 10.14 6.94 8.67
C SER A 36 8.68 6.60 8.39
N LEU A 37 8.23 5.39 8.75
CA LEU A 37 6.80 5.06 8.81
C LEU A 37 6.13 5.95 9.87
N LEU A 38 6.51 5.86 11.14
CA LEU A 38 5.84 6.56 12.25
C LEU A 38 5.79 8.09 12.09
N SER A 39 6.82 8.71 11.53
CA SER A 39 6.86 10.15 11.21
C SER A 39 6.00 10.53 10.01
N ALA A 40 5.85 9.66 9.01
CA ALA A 40 4.84 9.81 7.96
C ALA A 40 3.40 9.58 8.46
N TYR A 41 3.22 8.97 9.64
CA TYR A 41 1.93 8.45 10.11
C TYR A 41 1.05 9.41 10.93
N ARG A 42 1.52 10.62 11.29
CA ARG A 42 0.67 11.66 11.91
C ARG A 42 0.23 12.77 10.97
N ILE A 43 0.36 12.57 9.65
CA ILE A 43 0.01 13.62 8.68
C ILE A 43 -1.52 13.71 8.47
N PHE A 44 -2.29 12.62 8.68
CA PHE A 44 -3.73 12.60 8.40
C PHE A 44 -4.54 11.84 9.46
N SER A 45 -5.56 12.50 10.02
CA SER A 45 -6.52 11.94 11.00
C SER A 45 -7.30 10.71 10.49
N GLU A 46 -7.28 10.49 9.18
CA GLU A 46 -7.97 9.46 8.44
C GLU A 46 -7.44 8.06 8.72
N ILE A 47 -6.17 7.95 9.14
CA ILE A 47 -5.51 6.66 9.33
C ILE A 47 -6.08 5.89 10.53
N ASP A 48 -6.51 6.61 11.56
CA ASP A 48 -7.17 6.05 12.74
C ASP A 48 -8.55 5.46 12.44
N LYS A 49 -9.12 5.83 11.27
CA LYS A 49 -10.45 5.37 10.82
C LYS A 49 -10.36 4.14 9.91
N ILE A 50 -9.16 3.60 9.66
CA ILE A 50 -8.99 2.41 8.82
C ILE A 50 -9.58 1.18 9.51
N TYR A 51 -10.53 0.54 8.84
CA TYR A 51 -11.17 -0.69 9.31
C TYR A 51 -10.34 -1.93 8.98
N GLY A 52 -9.69 -1.98 7.81
CA GLY A 52 -8.94 -3.13 7.34
C GLY A 52 -7.66 -2.75 6.61
N TRP A 53 -6.60 -3.53 6.85
CA TRP A 53 -5.29 -3.39 6.21
C TRP A 53 -5.01 -4.59 5.32
N GLY A 54 -4.52 -4.35 4.11
CA GLY A 54 -4.06 -5.38 3.19
C GLY A 54 -2.73 -5.00 2.55
N TYR A 55 -2.14 -5.97 1.85
CA TYR A 55 -1.05 -5.72 0.93
C TYR A 55 -1.42 -6.23 -0.46
N TYR A 56 -0.81 -5.66 -1.50
CA TYR A 56 -1.05 -6.07 -2.86
C TYR A 56 -0.36 -7.41 -3.16
N PRO A 57 -1.08 -8.42 -3.68
CA PRO A 57 -0.51 -9.75 -3.87
C PRO A 57 0.52 -9.76 -5.01
N SER A 58 1.64 -10.47 -4.81
CA SER A 58 2.67 -10.66 -5.82
C SER A 58 2.09 -11.27 -7.11
N SER A 59 2.75 -11.07 -8.25
CA SER A 59 2.26 -11.58 -9.54
C SER A 59 2.03 -13.09 -9.57
N ASP A 60 2.80 -13.87 -8.80
CA ASP A 60 2.71 -15.33 -8.72
C ASP A 60 1.86 -15.83 -7.54
N GLY A 61 1.26 -14.93 -6.77
CA GLY A 61 0.41 -15.26 -5.62
C GLY A 61 1.17 -15.70 -4.37
N LYS A 62 2.51 -15.74 -4.41
CA LYS A 62 3.34 -16.06 -3.25
C LYS A 62 3.27 -14.95 -2.20
N VAL A 63 3.38 -15.36 -0.93
CA VAL A 63 3.42 -14.41 0.18
C VAL A 63 4.70 -13.57 0.09
N ASN A 64 4.53 -12.25 0.10
CA ASN A 64 5.63 -11.30 0.24
C ASN A 64 5.83 -11.04 1.74
N THR A 65 6.70 -11.82 2.38
CA THR A 65 6.93 -11.77 3.84
C THR A 65 7.27 -10.35 4.34
N PRO A 66 8.13 -9.56 3.66
CA PRO A 66 8.36 -8.16 4.02
C PRO A 66 7.07 -7.30 4.03
N LEU A 67 6.27 -7.34 2.96
CA LEU A 67 5.03 -6.55 2.90
C LEU A 67 4.00 -7.03 3.94
N LEU A 68 3.87 -8.34 4.13
CA LEU A 68 3.00 -8.91 5.17
C LEU A 68 3.42 -8.44 6.57
N THR A 69 4.73 -8.41 6.85
CA THR A 69 5.28 -7.96 8.13
C THR A 69 4.97 -6.49 8.37
N ILE A 70 5.18 -5.63 7.36
CA ILE A 70 4.85 -4.21 7.42
C ILE A 70 3.35 -4.01 7.68
N LYS A 71 2.51 -4.70 6.91
CA LYS A 71 1.04 -4.67 7.07
C LYS A 71 0.62 -5.10 8.48
N GLU A 72 1.20 -6.15 9.05
CA GLU A 72 0.86 -6.63 10.39
C GLU A 72 1.29 -5.67 11.50
N ILE A 73 2.46 -5.04 11.38
CA ILE A 73 2.90 -3.99 12.30
C ILE A 73 1.87 -2.86 12.29
N LEU A 74 1.52 -2.35 11.11
CA LEU A 74 0.56 -1.25 10.96
C LEU A 74 -0.82 -1.61 11.48
N ARG A 75 -1.35 -2.76 11.10
CA ARG A 75 -2.66 -3.24 11.59
C ARG A 75 -2.71 -3.25 13.12
N LYS A 76 -1.66 -3.75 13.78
CA LYS A 76 -1.58 -3.82 15.25
C LYS A 76 -1.43 -2.44 15.87
N SER A 77 -0.57 -1.58 15.32
CA SER A 77 -0.37 -0.20 15.78
C SER A 77 -1.65 0.62 15.75
N PHE A 78 -2.48 0.46 14.72
CA PHE A 78 -3.76 1.19 14.55
C PHE A 78 -4.98 0.41 15.05
N LYS A 79 -4.78 -0.65 15.85
CA LYS A 79 -5.86 -1.44 16.49
C LYS A 79 -6.92 -1.97 15.50
N SER A 80 -6.54 -2.21 14.26
CA SER A 80 -7.44 -2.76 13.25
C SER A 80 -7.71 -4.24 13.52
N ARG A 81 -8.99 -4.61 13.46
CA ARG A 81 -9.49 -5.93 13.89
C ARG A 81 -9.25 -7.06 12.87
N PRO A 82 -9.56 -6.90 11.56
CA PRO A 82 -9.45 -7.97 10.59
C PRO A 82 -7.99 -8.38 10.34
N LYS A 83 -7.69 -9.68 10.42
CA LYS A 83 -6.34 -10.21 10.17
C LYS A 83 -6.16 -10.65 8.72
N GLU A 84 -7.25 -11.08 8.11
CA GLU A 84 -7.37 -11.61 6.78
C GLU A 84 -7.01 -10.55 5.74
N ASP A 85 -6.29 -10.92 4.70
CA ASP A 85 -5.96 -9.98 3.63
C ASP A 85 -7.20 -9.69 2.77
N ILE A 86 -7.36 -8.41 2.41
CA ILE A 86 -8.52 -7.92 1.66
C ILE A 86 -8.52 -8.38 0.19
N LEU A 87 -7.35 -8.67 -0.36
CA LEU A 87 -7.15 -9.10 -1.73
C LEU A 87 -6.76 -10.58 -1.77
N PHE A 88 -7.30 -11.31 -2.72
CA PHE A 88 -6.92 -12.68 -3.01
C PHE A 88 -6.56 -12.83 -4.48
N ARG A 89 -5.34 -13.31 -4.76
CA ARG A 89 -4.90 -13.65 -6.11
C ARG A 89 -5.14 -15.12 -6.37
N HIS A 90 -6.17 -15.44 -7.13
CA HIS A 90 -6.60 -16.83 -7.37
C HIS A 90 -5.84 -17.52 -8.51
N LYS A 91 -5.18 -16.75 -9.39
CA LYS A 91 -4.27 -17.28 -10.42
C LYS A 91 -3.09 -16.33 -10.66
N PRO A 92 -1.94 -16.83 -11.14
CA PRO A 92 -0.82 -15.97 -11.50
C PRO A 92 -1.23 -14.93 -12.55
N SER A 93 -0.68 -13.72 -12.42
CA SER A 93 -0.77 -12.70 -13.46
C SER A 93 0.51 -12.65 -14.27
N VAL A 94 0.40 -12.22 -15.53
CA VAL A 94 1.56 -11.98 -16.38
C VAL A 94 2.49 -10.97 -15.72
N LYS A 95 3.76 -11.36 -15.52
CA LYS A 95 4.77 -10.46 -14.95
C LYS A 95 4.94 -9.24 -15.85
N ARG A 96 4.55 -8.06 -15.36
CA ARG A 96 4.68 -6.79 -16.07
C ARG A 96 6.12 -6.44 -16.42
N SER A 97 7.10 -6.88 -15.63
CA SER A 97 8.52 -6.69 -15.96
C SER A 97 8.93 -7.35 -17.28
N LYS A 98 8.18 -8.35 -17.76
CA LYS A 98 8.42 -9.05 -19.03
C LYS A 98 7.59 -8.49 -20.21
N GLN A 99 6.70 -7.53 -19.96
CA GLN A 99 5.91 -6.88 -21.01
C GLN A 99 6.59 -5.59 -21.48
N ASN A 100 6.48 -5.27 -22.77
CA ASN A 100 6.97 -4.01 -23.31
C ASN A 100 6.18 -2.81 -22.72
N ALA A 101 6.78 -1.62 -22.72
CA ALA A 101 6.20 -0.45 -22.05
C ALA A 101 4.85 -0.01 -22.65
N SER A 102 4.69 -0.16 -23.97
CA SER A 102 3.45 0.15 -24.70
C SER A 102 2.29 -0.74 -24.26
N SER A 103 2.47 -2.07 -24.33
CA SER A 103 1.46 -3.06 -23.91
C SER A 103 1.08 -2.95 -22.44
N ARG A 104 2.01 -2.55 -21.55
CA ARG A 104 1.69 -2.28 -20.14
C ARG A 104 0.80 -1.06 -19.94
N ALA A 105 1.02 -0.03 -20.75
CA ALA A 105 0.27 1.21 -20.69
C ALA A 105 -1.14 1.05 -21.28
N SER A 106 -1.28 0.24 -22.34
CA SER A 106 -2.56 0.02 -23.01
C SER A 106 -3.41 -1.07 -22.37
N ALA A 107 -2.83 -2.09 -21.72
CA ALA A 107 -3.59 -3.17 -21.07
C ALA A 107 -4.34 -2.75 -19.79
N GLY A 108 -4.11 -1.55 -19.27
CA GLY A 108 -4.79 -1.04 -18.08
C GLY A 108 -4.76 -2.02 -16.90
N CYS A 109 -5.93 -2.22 -16.28
CA CYS A 109 -6.13 -3.08 -15.11
C CYS A 109 -6.56 -4.51 -15.46
N ASP A 110 -6.82 -4.82 -16.73
CA ASP A 110 -7.49 -6.06 -17.20
C ASP A 110 -6.84 -7.32 -16.62
N ASN A 111 -5.53 -7.49 -16.85
CA ASN A 111 -4.77 -8.62 -16.35
C ASN A 111 -4.78 -8.77 -14.81
N GLN A 112 -5.01 -7.67 -14.08
CA GLN A 112 -5.13 -7.71 -12.62
C GLN A 112 -6.54 -8.13 -12.20
N PHE A 113 -7.57 -7.62 -12.87
CA PHE A 113 -8.95 -8.06 -12.63
C PHE A 113 -9.13 -9.55 -12.91
N ASP A 114 -8.51 -10.06 -13.98
CA ASP A 114 -8.54 -11.49 -14.31
C ASP A 114 -7.98 -12.38 -13.20
N SER A 115 -7.12 -11.85 -12.33
CA SER A 115 -6.33 -12.65 -11.39
C SER A 115 -6.62 -12.37 -9.93
N ILE A 116 -7.29 -11.26 -9.61
CA ILE A 116 -7.55 -10.81 -8.24
C ILE A 116 -9.06 -10.69 -8.02
N HIS A 117 -9.52 -11.09 -6.85
CA HIS A 117 -10.81 -10.71 -6.32
C HIS A 117 -10.67 -10.28 -4.86
N LEU A 118 -11.71 -9.68 -4.29
CA LEU A 118 -11.76 -9.41 -2.86
C LEU A 118 -11.91 -10.72 -2.10
N ASN A 119 -11.27 -10.80 -0.94
CA ASN A 119 -11.37 -11.99 -0.12
C ASN A 119 -12.82 -12.19 0.40
N PRO A 120 -13.46 -13.35 0.16
CA PRO A 120 -14.83 -13.65 0.62
C PRO A 120 -15.09 -13.38 2.10
N TYR A 121 -14.06 -13.45 2.95
CA TYR A 121 -14.15 -13.07 4.37
C TYR A 121 -14.76 -11.68 4.57
N TYR A 122 -14.52 -10.74 3.66
CA TYR A 122 -14.97 -9.36 3.74
C TYR A 122 -16.36 -9.12 3.14
N ARG A 123 -17.05 -10.16 2.68
CA ARG A 123 -18.42 -10.02 2.17
C ARG A 123 -19.32 -9.40 3.24
N GLY A 124 -20.01 -8.31 2.88
CA GLY A 124 -20.85 -7.54 3.80
C GLY A 124 -20.10 -6.69 4.83
N LYS A 125 -18.75 -6.69 4.85
CA LYS A 125 -17.92 -5.95 5.81
C LYS A 125 -17.25 -4.70 5.23
N ILE A 126 -17.32 -4.51 3.91
CA ILE A 126 -16.63 -3.40 3.21
C ILE A 126 -17.48 -2.13 3.17
N LYS A 127 -18.79 -2.24 3.01
CA LYS A 127 -19.67 -1.11 2.77
C LYS A 127 -19.55 -0.04 3.88
N GLY A 128 -19.26 1.20 3.48
CA GLY A 128 -19.12 2.34 4.40
C GLY A 128 -17.89 2.29 5.30
N ARG A 129 -16.88 1.47 4.97
CA ARG A 129 -15.65 1.32 5.75
C ARG A 129 -14.42 1.79 4.97
N ASN A 130 -13.37 2.14 5.71
CA ASN A 130 -12.12 2.62 5.15
C ASN A 130 -11.08 1.50 5.11
N PHE A 131 -10.35 1.41 4.00
CA PHE A 131 -9.32 0.38 3.80
C PHE A 131 -8.00 1.01 3.40
N CYS A 132 -6.91 0.40 3.86
CA CYS A 132 -5.57 0.72 3.40
C CYS A 132 -4.91 -0.49 2.76
N VAL A 133 -4.34 -0.30 1.56
CA VAL A 133 -3.57 -1.32 0.85
C VAL A 133 -2.15 -0.83 0.60
N ILE A 134 -1.18 -1.71 0.89
CA ILE A 134 0.25 -1.42 0.75
C ILE A 134 0.83 -2.23 -0.41
N ASP A 135 1.63 -1.61 -1.25
CA ASP A 135 2.33 -2.23 -2.37
C ASP A 135 3.81 -1.88 -2.32
N ASP A 136 4.67 -2.68 -2.96
CA ASP A 136 6.11 -2.43 -2.96
C ASP A 136 6.47 -1.25 -3.86
N PHE A 137 6.20 -1.36 -5.15
CA PHE A 137 6.51 -0.37 -6.17
C PHE A 137 5.35 -0.14 -7.11
N ASN A 138 4.98 1.13 -7.24
CA ASN A 138 3.99 1.56 -8.21
C ASN A 138 4.64 2.45 -9.28
N THR A 139 4.35 2.15 -10.55
CA THR A 139 4.89 2.91 -11.69
C THR A 139 3.85 3.80 -12.34
N HIS A 140 2.66 3.27 -12.65
CA HIS A 140 1.61 4.00 -13.39
C HIS A 140 0.24 3.98 -12.69
N GLY A 141 0.17 3.54 -11.43
CA GLY A 141 -1.09 3.51 -10.68
C GLY A 141 -1.88 2.22 -10.81
N THR A 142 -1.50 1.23 -11.64
CA THR A 142 -2.40 0.11 -11.94
C THR A 142 -2.80 -0.75 -10.74
N SER A 143 -1.89 -1.06 -9.82
CA SER A 143 -2.25 -1.80 -8.60
C SER A 143 -3.24 -1.00 -7.76
N CYS A 144 -2.99 0.30 -7.59
CA CYS A 144 -3.91 1.23 -6.95
C CYS A 144 -5.28 1.26 -7.63
N GLU A 145 -5.32 1.39 -8.95
CA GLU A 145 -6.57 1.46 -9.71
C GLU A 145 -7.35 0.14 -9.68
N THR A 146 -6.66 -1.00 -9.68
CA THR A 146 -7.31 -2.31 -9.49
C THR A 146 -8.00 -2.37 -8.13
N VAL A 147 -7.30 -1.98 -7.06
CA VAL A 147 -7.84 -1.93 -5.70
C VAL A 147 -9.00 -0.95 -5.60
N ARG A 148 -8.85 0.23 -6.21
CA ARG A 148 -9.87 1.27 -6.21
C ARG A 148 -11.20 0.75 -6.75
N HIS A 149 -11.21 0.22 -7.97
CA HIS A 149 -12.46 -0.23 -8.58
C HIS A 149 -13.10 -1.40 -7.84
N LEU A 150 -12.31 -2.36 -7.32
CA LEU A 150 -12.86 -3.49 -6.56
C LEU A 150 -13.51 -3.03 -5.25
N LEU A 151 -12.84 -2.19 -4.48
CA LEU A 151 -13.34 -1.71 -3.19
C LEU A 151 -14.48 -0.69 -3.36
N GLU A 152 -14.43 0.17 -4.39
CA GLU A 152 -15.55 1.06 -4.75
C GLU A 152 -16.79 0.25 -5.13
N LYS A 153 -16.66 -0.80 -5.95
CA LYS A 153 -17.78 -1.70 -6.29
C LYS A 153 -18.36 -2.38 -5.05
N ALA A 154 -17.52 -2.70 -4.05
CA ALA A 154 -17.95 -3.25 -2.76
C ALA A 154 -18.47 -2.19 -1.77
N GLY A 155 -18.46 -0.91 -2.14
CA GLY A 155 -19.03 0.20 -1.38
C GLY A 155 -18.13 0.76 -0.27
N ALA A 156 -16.81 0.64 -0.38
CA ALA A 156 -15.88 1.27 0.56
C ALA A 156 -16.09 2.80 0.59
N ASP A 157 -15.93 3.41 1.77
CA ASP A 157 -16.07 4.86 1.94
C ASP A 157 -14.79 5.61 1.53
N LYS A 158 -13.64 5.12 2.01
CA LYS A 158 -12.32 5.66 1.67
C LYS A 158 -11.30 4.55 1.44
N ILE A 159 -10.47 4.75 0.43
CA ILE A 159 -9.41 3.83 0.06
C ILE A 159 -8.09 4.59 0.11
N ILE A 160 -7.17 4.12 0.95
CA ILE A 160 -5.81 4.65 1.06
C ILE A 160 -4.88 3.62 0.41
N PHE A 161 -4.01 4.10 -0.49
CA PHE A 161 -3.04 3.24 -1.17
C PHE A 161 -1.63 3.76 -0.89
N ILE A 162 -0.78 2.92 -0.33
CA ILE A 162 0.60 3.26 0.05
C ILE A 162 1.55 2.43 -0.80
N SER A 163 2.49 3.07 -1.49
CA SER A 163 3.50 2.37 -2.30
C SER A 163 4.72 3.25 -2.54
N LEU A 164 5.86 2.65 -2.90
CA LEU A 164 6.99 3.42 -3.41
C LEU A 164 6.73 3.77 -4.88
N GLY A 165 6.48 5.04 -5.14
CA GLY A 165 6.27 5.55 -6.48
C GLY A 165 7.58 5.71 -7.25
N LYS A 166 7.59 5.39 -8.55
CA LYS A 166 8.60 5.96 -9.46
C LYS A 166 8.19 7.39 -9.83
N TYR A 167 8.58 8.35 -9.00
CA TYR A 167 8.13 9.75 -9.01
C TYR A 167 8.34 10.56 -10.31
N LYS A 168 8.97 9.99 -11.34
CA LYS A 168 9.13 10.61 -12.68
C LYS A 168 8.07 10.17 -13.69
N VAL A 169 7.10 9.37 -13.25
CA VAL A 169 6.13 8.71 -14.12
C VAL A 169 4.73 9.16 -13.77
N THR A 170 3.95 9.50 -14.79
CA THR A 170 2.56 9.94 -14.62
C THR A 170 1.68 8.82 -14.08
N TYR A 171 0.86 9.15 -13.08
CA TYR A 171 -0.18 8.27 -12.58
C TYR A 171 -1.28 8.18 -13.64
N LYS A 172 -1.70 6.96 -13.99
CA LYS A 172 -2.76 6.73 -14.96
C LYS A 172 -4.02 6.33 -14.23
N LYS A 173 -5.02 7.19 -14.28
CA LYS A 173 -6.34 6.94 -13.72
C LYS A 173 -7.21 6.34 -14.82
N TYR A 174 -7.68 5.12 -14.60
CA TYR A 174 -8.52 4.38 -15.53
C TYR A 174 -9.98 4.47 -15.09
N ASN A 175 -10.89 4.34 -16.04
CA ASN A 175 -12.31 4.22 -15.76
C ASN A 175 -12.79 2.82 -16.17
N TYR A 176 -13.25 2.03 -15.20
CA TYR A 176 -13.81 0.71 -15.42
C TYR A 176 -15.21 0.59 -14.81
N THR A 177 -16.12 -0.01 -15.56
CA THR A 177 -17.35 -0.58 -15.01
C THR A 177 -17.06 -2.01 -14.58
N ILE A 178 -17.38 -2.37 -13.33
CA ILE A 178 -17.30 -3.74 -12.82
C ILE A 178 -18.71 -4.25 -12.56
N GLU A 179 -19.04 -5.43 -13.07
CA GLU A 179 -20.32 -6.10 -12.86
C GLU A 179 -20.17 -7.48 -12.24
N GLY A 180 -21.17 -7.87 -11.45
CA GLY A 180 -21.16 -9.13 -10.70
C GLY A 180 -20.43 -9.07 -9.36
N ASP A 181 -20.08 -10.24 -8.85
CA ASP A 181 -19.60 -10.45 -7.48
C ASP A 181 -18.07 -10.38 -7.38
N VAL A 182 -17.55 -9.22 -6.98
CA VAL A 182 -16.11 -8.94 -6.80
C VAL A 182 -15.43 -9.76 -5.71
N PHE A 183 -16.17 -10.57 -4.93
CA PHE A 183 -15.60 -11.52 -3.98
C PHE A 183 -15.30 -12.89 -4.59
N THR A 184 -15.58 -13.07 -5.89
CA THR A 184 -15.33 -14.30 -6.65
C THR A 184 -14.55 -13.99 -7.92
N PRO A 185 -13.93 -14.97 -8.60
CA PRO A 185 -13.28 -14.75 -9.89
C PRO A 185 -14.22 -14.41 -11.06
N ASN A 186 -15.54 -14.49 -10.89
CA ASN A 186 -16.50 -14.50 -12.00
C ASN A 186 -17.13 -13.13 -12.31
N TYR A 187 -16.63 -12.04 -11.72
CA TYR A 187 -17.07 -10.70 -12.10
C TYR A 187 -16.53 -10.34 -13.49
N THR A 188 -17.22 -9.43 -14.17
CA THR A 188 -16.80 -8.88 -15.45
C THR A 188 -16.40 -7.43 -15.30
N TYR A 189 -15.57 -6.95 -16.22
CA TYR A 189 -15.13 -5.57 -16.25
C TYR A 189 -15.14 -5.04 -17.68
N THR A 190 -15.39 -3.75 -17.83
CA THR A 190 -15.34 -3.05 -19.12
C THR A 190 -14.62 -1.74 -18.93
N ARG A 191 -13.58 -1.52 -19.75
CA ARG A 191 -12.84 -0.27 -19.75
C ARG A 191 -13.63 0.80 -20.50
N ASN A 192 -13.91 1.92 -19.82
CA ASN A 192 -14.66 3.04 -20.36
C ASN A 192 -13.69 4.11 -20.88
N GLY A 193 -13.33 4.00 -22.16
CA GLY A 193 -12.43 4.94 -22.82
C GLY A 193 -10.98 4.84 -22.37
N ASP A 194 -10.25 5.94 -22.58
CA ASP A 194 -8.82 6.02 -22.25
C ASP A 194 -8.54 6.44 -20.81
N PHE A 195 -7.30 6.22 -20.38
CA PHE A 195 -6.87 6.70 -19.07
C PHE A 195 -6.68 8.21 -19.10
N SER A 196 -6.91 8.84 -17.95
CA SER A 196 -6.45 10.20 -17.69
C SER A 196 -5.12 10.18 -16.96
N GLU A 197 -4.33 11.23 -17.14
CA GLU A 197 -3.03 11.42 -16.52
C GLU A 197 -3.16 12.34 -15.30
N ASP A 198 -2.67 11.88 -14.16
CA ASP A 198 -2.51 12.70 -12.96
C ASP A 198 -1.03 12.90 -12.66
N ARG A 199 -0.60 14.16 -12.59
CA ARG A 199 0.80 14.54 -12.41
C ARG A 199 0.95 15.13 -11.01
N GLY A 200 1.73 14.45 -10.19
CA GLY A 200 2.12 14.98 -8.88
C GLY A 200 2.88 16.30 -9.05
N VAL A 201 2.64 17.23 -8.13
CA VAL A 201 3.44 18.45 -8.01
C VAL A 201 4.74 18.09 -7.32
N ILE A 202 5.87 18.25 -8.00
CA ILE A 202 7.18 18.06 -7.40
C ILE A 202 7.46 19.26 -6.49
N ASN A 203 7.72 18.98 -5.21
CA ASN A 203 8.29 19.99 -4.33
C ASN A 203 9.79 20.13 -4.63
N ASN A 204 10.18 21.21 -5.31
CA ASN A 204 11.57 21.46 -5.68
C ASN A 204 12.42 22.04 -4.53
N ASP A 205 11.80 22.36 -3.39
CA ASP A 205 12.49 22.93 -2.22
C ASP A 205 13.12 21.86 -1.31
N SER A 206 12.99 20.58 -1.67
CA SER A 206 13.49 19.46 -0.86
C SER A 206 14.99 19.20 -1.07
N SER A 207 15.74 18.99 0.02
CA SER A 207 17.16 18.60 -0.03
C SER A 207 17.32 17.13 -0.43
N ASN A 208 18.43 16.80 -1.10
CA ASN A 208 18.79 15.41 -1.44
C ASN A 208 19.49 14.67 -0.28
N GLU A 209 19.54 15.25 0.91
CA GLU A 209 20.32 14.72 2.04
C GLU A 209 19.84 13.35 2.48
N LEU A 210 18.52 13.16 2.57
CA LEU A 210 17.93 11.86 2.92
C LEU A 210 18.37 10.75 1.94
N LEU A 211 18.36 11.04 0.64
CA LEU A 211 18.77 10.06 -0.38
C LEU A 211 20.27 9.76 -0.30
N LYS A 212 21.10 10.74 0.04
CA LYS A 212 22.54 10.55 0.25
C LYS A 212 22.80 9.69 1.49
N SER A 213 22.21 10.02 2.63
CA SER A 213 22.34 9.23 3.86
C SER A 213 21.84 7.79 3.68
N LEU A 214 20.75 7.58 2.95
CA LEU A 214 20.27 6.23 2.62
C LEU A 214 21.24 5.47 1.73
N ARG A 215 21.85 6.13 0.74
CA ARG A 215 22.86 5.50 -0.11
C ARG A 215 24.07 5.08 0.71
N ASP A 216 24.60 5.97 1.54
CA ASP A 216 25.81 5.73 2.32
C ASP A 216 25.62 4.62 3.34
N TYR A 217 24.40 4.43 3.85
CA TYR A 217 24.08 3.37 4.81
C TYR A 217 23.79 1.99 4.16
N PHE A 218 23.11 1.98 2.99
CA PHE A 218 22.69 0.72 2.37
C PHE A 218 23.66 0.17 1.32
N LEU A 219 24.52 1.02 0.75
CA LEU A 219 25.32 0.70 -0.44
C LEU A 219 26.82 1.00 -0.24
N CYS A 220 27.23 1.47 0.93
CA CYS A 220 28.62 1.69 1.33
C CYS A 220 28.84 1.05 2.71
#